data_AF-A0A2Z2M6F1-F1
#
_entry.id   AF-A0A2Z2M6F1-F1
#
_cell.length_a   1.000
_cell.length_b   1.000
_cell.length_c   1.000
_cell.angle_alpha   90.00
_cell.angle_beta   90.00
_cell.angle_gamma   90.00
#
_symmetry.space_group_name_H-M   'P 1'
#
loop_
_entity.id
_entity.type
_entity.pdbx_description
1 polymer ?
#
loop_
_entity_poly.entity_id
_entity_poly.type
_entity_poly.pdbx_seq_one_letter_code
_entity_poly.pdbx_strand_id
1 'polypeptide(L)'
;MKVLWEKEVEASSIVVSPRPVWKCRSCPMYGKRPGCPPHAPDWKEAREWVKSFKKAVLIKFEIDMENFEEEKRKVLLWLLKREKELFKEGKLYAMALFPGNCNLCDDCPFERGEPCRMPDKVRPSIDAVGIEISSLVNIDFSESVLYGLIMVE
;
A
#
# COMPACT_ATOMS: atom_id res chain seq x y z
N MET A 1 11.90 -11.19 -5.41
CA MET A 1 11.60 -9.92 -4.72
C MET A 1 12.76 -9.65 -3.79
N LYS A 2 13.30 -8.43 -3.82
CA LYS A 2 14.43 -8.02 -2.97
C LYS A 2 14.16 -6.64 -2.39
N VAL A 3 14.29 -6.50 -1.06
CA VAL A 3 14.27 -5.18 -0.42
C VAL A 3 15.56 -4.46 -0.80
N LEU A 4 15.44 -3.31 -1.49
CA LEU A 4 16.57 -2.47 -1.81
C LEU A 4 16.94 -1.58 -0.62
N TRP A 5 15.93 -0.99 0.02
CA TRP A 5 16.09 -0.18 1.23
C TRP A 5 14.77 0.03 1.96
N GLU A 6 14.88 0.38 3.25
CA GLU A 6 13.84 0.95 4.11
C GLU A 6 14.31 2.35 4.51
N LYS A 7 13.44 3.35 4.38
CA LYS A 7 13.73 4.74 4.72
C LYS A 7 12.62 5.30 5.58
N GLU A 8 13.00 5.82 6.76
CA GLU A 8 12.08 6.61 7.57
C GLU A 8 11.82 7.96 6.89
N VAL A 9 10.56 8.37 6.87
CA VAL A 9 10.10 9.65 6.33
C VAL A 9 9.18 10.33 7.33
N GLU A 10 9.27 11.65 7.41
CA GLU A 10 8.37 12.46 8.21
C GLU A 10 6.97 12.43 7.60
N ALA A 11 5.95 12.13 8.38
CA ALA A 11 4.57 12.07 7.90
C ALA A 11 4.09 13.42 7.35
N SER A 12 4.65 14.54 7.84
CA SER A 12 4.40 15.88 7.31
C SER A 12 4.86 16.09 5.87
N SER A 13 5.75 15.23 5.35
CA SER A 13 6.17 15.24 3.93
C SER A 13 5.22 14.48 3.00
N ILE A 14 4.29 13.69 3.54
CA ILE A 14 3.35 12.90 2.76
C ILE A 14 2.25 13.80 2.21
N VAL A 15 2.24 13.99 0.90
CA VAL A 15 1.16 14.71 0.21
C VAL A 15 0.00 13.76 -0.04
N VAL A 16 -1.17 14.08 0.50
CA VAL A 16 -2.43 13.37 0.24
C VAL A 16 -3.32 14.23 -0.64
N SER A 17 -3.79 13.72 -1.78
CA SER A 17 -4.64 14.45 -2.71
C SER A 17 -5.62 13.52 -3.44
N PRO A 18 -6.63 14.07 -4.15
CA PRO A 18 -7.52 13.23 -4.94
C PRO A 18 -6.83 12.64 -6.19
N ARG A 19 -5.64 13.11 -6.61
CA ARG A 19 -4.99 12.72 -7.87
C ARG A 19 -4.80 11.20 -7.99
N PRO A 20 -4.21 10.49 -7.01
CA PRO A 20 -4.02 9.04 -7.12
C PRO A 20 -5.35 8.28 -7.13
N VAL A 21 -6.34 8.70 -6.33
CA VAL A 21 -7.69 8.10 -6.31
C VAL A 21 -8.40 8.26 -7.65
N TRP A 22 -8.28 9.42 -8.31
CA TRP A 22 -8.80 9.61 -9.67
C TRP A 22 -8.11 8.69 -10.66
N LYS A 23 -6.79 8.47 -10.53
CA LYS A 23 -6.08 7.51 -11.37
C LYS A 23 -6.59 6.09 -11.16
N CYS A 24 -6.91 5.69 -9.92
CA CYS A 24 -7.51 4.39 -9.61
C CYS A 24 -8.81 4.13 -10.38
N ARG A 25 -9.62 5.15 -10.71
CA ARG A 25 -10.87 4.97 -11.50
C ARG A 25 -10.63 4.41 -12.91
N SER A 26 -9.42 4.55 -13.42
CA SER A 26 -8.99 3.96 -14.71
C SER A 26 -8.29 2.60 -14.56
N CYS A 27 -8.12 2.10 -13.34
CA CYS A 27 -7.46 0.83 -13.08
C CYS A 27 -8.42 -0.35 -13.35
N PRO A 28 -7.98 -1.42 -14.03
CA PRO A 28 -8.79 -2.64 -14.24
C PRO A 28 -9.27 -3.33 -12.94
N MET A 29 -8.65 -2.99 -11.80
CA MET A 29 -8.95 -3.52 -10.47
C MET A 29 -9.81 -2.58 -9.61
N TYR A 30 -10.25 -1.44 -10.15
CA TYR A 30 -11.16 -0.52 -9.44
C TYR A 30 -12.42 -1.25 -8.97
N GLY A 31 -12.77 -1.12 -7.69
CA GLY A 31 -13.92 -1.80 -7.07
C GLY A 31 -13.80 -3.33 -6.93
N LYS A 32 -12.74 -3.97 -7.42
CA LYS A 32 -12.63 -5.45 -7.45
C LYS A 32 -11.98 -6.08 -6.22
N ARG A 33 -11.41 -5.26 -5.33
CA ARG A 33 -10.74 -5.72 -4.11
C ARG A 33 -11.25 -4.90 -2.92
N PRO A 34 -11.31 -5.47 -1.71
CA PRO A 34 -11.81 -4.74 -0.54
C PRO A 34 -10.95 -3.52 -0.19
N GLY A 35 -9.65 -3.53 -0.52
CA GLY A 35 -8.74 -2.40 -0.32
C GLY A 35 -8.68 -1.42 -1.51
N CYS A 36 -9.53 -1.56 -2.53
CA CYS A 36 -9.58 -0.62 -3.66
C CYS A 36 -10.75 0.35 -3.47
N PRO A 37 -10.66 1.60 -3.96
CA PRO A 37 -11.82 2.48 -4.00
C PRO A 37 -12.93 1.86 -4.87
N PRO A 38 -14.22 2.06 -4.53
CA PRO A 38 -14.73 2.93 -3.46
C PRO A 38 -14.78 2.29 -2.06
N HIS A 39 -14.21 1.10 -1.86
CA HIS A 39 -14.26 0.38 -0.58
C HIS A 39 -13.12 0.77 0.39
N ALA A 40 -12.02 1.30 -0.13
CA ALA A 40 -10.96 1.92 0.67
C ALA A 40 -11.45 3.25 1.30
N PRO A 41 -10.84 3.70 2.43
CA PRO A 41 -11.13 5.01 3.01
C PRO A 41 -11.01 6.15 2.01
N ASP A 42 -11.86 7.18 2.15
CA ASP A 42 -11.77 8.36 1.28
C ASP A 42 -10.44 9.10 1.51
N TRP A 43 -9.89 9.72 0.47
CA TRP A 43 -8.61 10.44 0.58
C TRP A 43 -8.64 11.60 1.59
N LYS A 44 -9.81 12.17 1.90
CA LYS A 44 -9.94 13.19 2.95
C LYS A 44 -9.82 12.57 4.33
N GLU A 45 -10.44 11.42 4.56
CA GLU A 45 -10.29 10.66 5.81
C GLU A 45 -8.84 10.19 5.97
N ALA A 46 -8.26 9.66 4.89
CA ALA A 46 -6.86 9.26 4.87
C ALA A 46 -5.91 10.43 5.13
N ARG A 47 -6.23 11.64 4.67
CA ARG A 47 -5.45 12.85 4.96
C ARG A 47 -5.43 13.16 6.45
N GLU A 48 -6.58 13.09 7.13
CA GLU A 48 -6.62 13.30 8.59
C GLU A 48 -5.95 12.15 9.34
N TRP A 49 -6.11 10.91 8.86
CA TRP A 49 -5.40 9.76 9.37
C TRP A 49 -3.88 9.91 9.27
N VAL A 50 -3.33 10.30 8.12
CA VAL A 50 -1.88 10.55 7.94
C VAL A 50 -1.37 11.62 8.90
N LYS A 51 -2.15 12.69 9.16
CA LYS A 51 -1.76 13.74 10.12
C LYS A 51 -1.70 13.28 11.58
N SER A 52 -2.34 12.15 11.92
CA SER A 52 -2.22 11.58 13.27
C SER A 52 -0.89 10.86 13.51
N PHE A 53 -0.07 10.69 12.45
CA PHE A 53 1.27 10.13 12.51
C PHE A 53 2.32 11.25 12.41
N LYS A 54 3.47 11.03 13.04
CA LYS A 54 4.72 11.77 12.88
C LYS A 54 5.63 11.15 11.83
N LYS A 55 5.63 9.83 11.67
CA LYS A 55 6.59 9.06 10.88
C LYS A 55 5.95 7.93 10.08
N ALA A 56 6.56 7.65 8.94
CA ALA A 56 6.30 6.45 8.15
C ALA A 56 7.61 5.81 7.70
N VAL A 57 7.56 4.56 7.28
CA VAL A 57 8.67 3.84 6.66
C VAL A 57 8.31 3.59 5.20
N LEU A 58 9.06 4.18 4.28
CA LEU A 58 8.98 3.91 2.85
C LEU A 58 9.94 2.76 2.52
N ILE A 59 9.45 1.76 1.79
CA ILE A 59 10.24 0.59 1.41
C ILE A 59 10.24 0.47 -0.10
N LYS A 60 11.43 0.30 -0.68
CA LYS A 60 11.61 0.03 -2.12
C LYS A 60 11.97 -1.42 -2.33
N PHE A 61 11.22 -2.09 -3.20
CA PHE A 61 11.41 -3.47 -3.59
C PHE A 61 11.83 -3.54 -5.05
N GLU A 62 12.89 -4.27 -5.34
CA GLU A 62 13.18 -4.76 -6.69
C GLU A 62 12.34 -6.02 -6.94
N ILE A 63 11.72 -6.07 -8.11
CA ILE A 63 10.87 -7.18 -8.52
C ILE A 63 11.27 -7.69 -9.91
N ASP A 64 11.05 -8.99 -10.11
CA ASP A 64 11.10 -9.58 -11.44
C ASP A 64 9.78 -9.34 -12.18
N MET A 65 9.84 -8.61 -13.30
CA MET A 65 8.66 -8.28 -14.10
C MET A 65 8.12 -9.48 -14.89
N GLU A 66 8.93 -10.50 -15.16
CA GLU A 66 8.44 -11.73 -15.82
C GLU A 66 7.45 -12.49 -14.91
N ASN A 67 7.63 -12.36 -13.59
CA ASN A 67 6.82 -13.00 -12.56
C ASN A 67 6.07 -11.99 -11.67
N PHE A 68 5.61 -10.89 -12.27
CA PHE A 68 5.07 -9.72 -11.57
C PHE A 68 4.05 -10.06 -10.46
N GLU A 69 3.05 -10.90 -10.74
CA GLU A 69 2.00 -11.21 -9.76
C GLU A 69 2.54 -11.98 -8.54
N GLU A 70 3.45 -12.93 -8.74
CA GLU A 70 4.07 -13.66 -7.64
C GLU A 70 4.98 -12.74 -6.82
N GLU A 71 5.76 -11.91 -7.51
CA GLU A 71 6.68 -10.95 -6.90
C GLU A 71 5.94 -9.88 -6.08
N LYS A 72 4.86 -9.34 -6.63
CA LYS A 72 3.95 -8.44 -5.92
C LYS A 72 3.36 -9.13 -4.69
N ARG A 73 2.91 -10.38 -4.81
CA ARG A 73 2.37 -11.14 -3.66
C ARG A 73 3.40 -11.30 -2.55
N LYS A 74 4.66 -11.58 -2.91
CA LYS A 74 5.78 -11.61 -1.96
C LYS A 74 5.97 -10.26 -1.28
N VAL A 75 5.90 -9.14 -2.01
CA VAL A 75 5.95 -7.78 -1.43
C VAL A 75 4.82 -7.54 -0.43
N LEU A 76 3.57 -7.89 -0.77
CA LEU A 76 2.43 -7.71 0.13
C LEU A 76 2.60 -8.49 1.44
N LEU A 77 3.04 -9.75 1.34
CA LEU A 77 3.30 -10.61 2.50
C LEU A 77 4.48 -10.09 3.34
N TRP A 78 5.51 -9.55 2.69
CA TRP A 78 6.63 -8.92 3.39
C TRP A 78 6.16 -7.70 4.19
N LEU A 79 5.34 -6.82 3.58
CA LEU A 79 4.81 -5.63 4.25
C LEU A 79 3.96 -5.99 5.48
N LEU A 80 3.10 -6.99 5.37
CA LEU A 80 2.31 -7.50 6.51
C LEU A 80 3.19 -8.09 7.61
N LYS A 81 4.28 -8.78 7.24
CA LYS A 81 5.25 -9.29 8.21
C LYS A 81 5.97 -8.14 8.93
N ARG A 82 6.44 -7.13 8.19
CA ARG A 82 7.14 -5.98 8.75
C ARG A 82 6.23 -5.13 9.64
N GLU A 83 4.98 -4.93 9.25
CA GLU A 83 3.94 -4.31 10.08
C GLU A 83 3.79 -5.03 11.44
N LYS A 84 3.71 -6.37 11.41
CA LYS A 84 3.63 -7.18 12.64
C LYS A 84 4.89 -7.10 13.50
N GLU A 85 6.07 -6.95 12.91
CA GLU A 85 7.33 -6.73 13.64
C GLU A 85 7.34 -5.37 14.32
N LEU A 86 7.00 -4.30 13.59
CA LEU A 86 6.90 -2.94 14.13
C LEU A 86 5.88 -2.85 15.28
N PHE A 87 4.75 -3.56 15.16
CA PHE A 87 3.78 -3.67 16.25
C PHE A 87 4.40 -4.27 17.52
N LYS A 88 5.19 -5.34 17.39
CA LYS A 88 5.92 -5.96 18.52
C LYS A 88 7.00 -5.06 19.11
N GLU A 89 7.54 -4.15 18.33
CA GLU A 89 8.50 -3.12 18.75
C GLU A 89 7.81 -1.92 19.47
N GLY A 90 6.48 -1.96 19.66
CA GLY A 90 5.70 -0.94 20.36
C GLY A 90 5.04 0.10 19.46
N LYS A 91 5.14 -0.03 18.13
CA LYS A 91 4.41 0.81 17.17
C LYS A 91 2.97 0.29 17.02
N LEU A 92 2.14 0.56 18.04
CA LEU A 92 0.80 -0.04 18.19
C LEU A 92 -0.16 0.22 17.02
N TYR A 93 0.02 1.36 16.33
CA TYR A 93 -0.80 1.76 15.19
C TYR A 93 -0.07 1.58 13.85
N ALA A 94 0.97 0.74 13.82
CA ALA A 94 1.68 0.45 12.59
C ALA A 94 0.71 -0.13 11.55
N MET A 95 0.67 0.47 10.36
CA MET A 95 -0.23 0.06 9.29
C MET A 95 0.43 0.19 7.93
N ALA A 96 0.52 -0.93 7.22
CA ALA A 96 1.05 -1.02 5.87
C ALA A 96 0.04 -0.56 4.83
N LEU A 97 0.55 0.02 3.75
CA LEU A 97 -0.15 0.36 2.52
C LEU A 97 0.54 -0.34 1.36
N PHE A 98 -0.26 -0.94 0.49
CA PHE A 98 0.26 -1.79 -0.58
C PHE A 98 0.65 -1.00 -1.84
N PRO A 99 1.64 -1.49 -2.61
CA PRO A 99 1.89 -1.05 -3.98
C PRO A 99 0.80 -1.60 -4.92
N GLY A 100 -0.33 -0.89 -4.99
CA GLY A 100 -1.49 -1.30 -5.78
C GLY A 100 -2.40 -2.32 -5.08
N ASN A 101 -3.30 -2.94 -5.85
CA ASN A 101 -4.36 -3.80 -5.32
C ASN A 101 -3.83 -5.10 -4.70
N CYS A 102 -4.57 -5.65 -3.73
CA CYS A 102 -4.31 -6.97 -3.16
C CYS A 102 -4.40 -8.08 -4.23
N ASN A 103 -3.43 -9.01 -4.21
CA ASN A 103 -3.38 -10.23 -5.04
C ASN A 103 -3.03 -11.49 -4.23
N LEU A 104 -3.33 -11.50 -2.93
CA LEU A 104 -2.99 -12.61 -2.01
C LEU A 104 -3.72 -13.93 -2.31
N CYS A 105 -4.82 -13.88 -3.06
CA CYS A 105 -5.56 -15.04 -3.52
C CYS A 105 -5.62 -15.01 -5.06
N ASP A 106 -5.62 -16.18 -5.68
CA ASP A 106 -5.74 -16.30 -7.14
C ASP A 106 -7.18 -16.04 -7.59
N ASP A 107 -8.16 -16.55 -6.83
CA ASP A 107 -9.60 -16.27 -7.01
C ASP A 107 -10.14 -15.48 -5.81
N CYS A 108 -10.51 -14.22 -6.05
CA CYS A 108 -10.99 -13.32 -5.00
C CYS A 108 -12.52 -13.37 -4.89
N PRO A 109 -13.09 -13.87 -3.76
CA PRO A 109 -14.55 -13.97 -3.59
C PRO A 109 -15.26 -12.61 -3.62
N PHE A 110 -14.55 -11.54 -3.26
CA PHE A 110 -15.07 -10.18 -3.27
C PHE A 110 -15.57 -9.72 -4.65
N GLU A 111 -14.98 -10.24 -5.74
CA GLU A 111 -15.45 -9.93 -7.10
C GLU A 111 -16.85 -10.48 -7.39
N ARG A 112 -17.28 -11.50 -6.66
CA ARG A 112 -18.64 -12.09 -6.74
C ARG A 112 -19.60 -11.55 -5.67
N GLY A 113 -19.18 -10.54 -4.91
CA GLY A 113 -19.95 -9.99 -3.80
C GLY A 113 -19.89 -10.82 -2.51
N GLU A 114 -19.00 -11.80 -2.44
CA GLU A 114 -18.78 -12.60 -1.23
C GLU A 114 -17.75 -11.92 -0.29
N PRO A 115 -17.81 -12.17 1.03
CA PRO A 115 -16.82 -11.64 1.97
C PRO A 115 -15.38 -12.07 1.67
N CYS A 116 -14.41 -11.23 2.04
CA CYS A 116 -13.00 -11.58 1.95
C CYS A 116 -12.68 -12.76 2.90
N ARG A 117 -11.90 -13.75 2.41
CA ARG A 117 -11.43 -14.89 3.22
C ARG A 117 -10.29 -14.54 4.20
N MET A 118 -9.62 -13.41 3.99
CA MET A 118 -8.46 -12.95 4.78
C MET A 118 -8.59 -11.45 5.11
N PRO A 119 -9.67 -11.03 5.80
CA PRO A 119 -9.93 -9.61 6.03
C PRO A 119 -8.81 -8.93 6.84
N ASP A 120 -8.14 -9.66 7.73
CA ASP A 120 -7.01 -9.22 8.54
C ASP A 120 -5.77 -8.84 7.71
N LYS A 121 -5.63 -9.40 6.50
CA LYS A 121 -4.49 -9.18 5.60
C LYS A 121 -4.73 -8.11 4.54
N VAL A 122 -5.95 -7.60 4.42
CA VAL A 122 -6.26 -6.56 3.44
C VAL A 122 -5.68 -5.23 3.92
N ARG A 123 -4.92 -4.57 3.05
CA ARG A 123 -4.57 -3.16 3.19
C ARG A 123 -5.01 -2.40 1.95
N PRO A 124 -5.41 -1.13 2.09
CA PRO A 124 -5.58 -0.29 0.93
C PRO A 124 -4.22 -0.01 0.28
N SER A 125 -4.23 0.33 -1.01
CA SER A 125 -3.00 0.77 -1.68
C SER A 125 -2.66 2.21 -1.32
N ILE A 126 -1.40 2.59 -1.52
CA ILE A 126 -0.93 3.99 -1.37
C ILE A 126 -1.82 4.93 -2.21
N ASP A 127 -2.08 4.56 -3.47
CA ASP A 127 -2.93 5.35 -4.38
C ASP A 127 -4.41 5.36 -3.96
N ALA A 128 -4.91 4.26 -3.40
CA ALA A 128 -6.31 4.12 -3.02
C ALA A 128 -6.72 5.12 -1.93
N VAL A 129 -5.78 5.48 -1.06
CA VAL A 129 -5.96 6.47 0.01
C VAL A 129 -5.48 7.87 -0.39
N GLY A 130 -5.02 8.06 -1.63
CA GLY A 130 -4.66 9.35 -2.18
C GLY A 130 -3.25 9.85 -1.84
N ILE A 131 -2.35 9.01 -1.35
CA ILE A 131 -0.96 9.41 -1.09
C ILE A 131 -0.21 9.53 -2.43
N GLU A 132 0.42 10.68 -2.65
CA GLU A 132 1.29 10.90 -3.81
C GLU A 132 2.70 10.40 -3.50
N ILE A 133 3.03 9.19 -3.97
CA ILE A 133 4.34 8.57 -3.71
C ILE A 133 5.53 9.43 -4.19
N SER A 134 5.33 10.23 -5.24
CA SER A 134 6.31 11.21 -5.74
C SER A 134 6.65 12.33 -4.77
N SER A 135 5.86 12.55 -3.71
CA SER A 135 6.22 13.47 -2.63
C SER A 135 7.33 12.94 -1.72
N LEU A 136 7.56 11.62 -1.72
CA LEU A 136 8.49 10.95 -0.82
C LEU A 136 9.77 10.46 -1.50
N VAL A 137 9.71 10.24 -2.82
CA VAL A 137 10.83 9.69 -3.59
C VAL A 137 10.76 10.13 -5.05
N ASN A 138 11.94 10.30 -5.67
CA ASN A 138 12.06 10.44 -7.11
C ASN A 138 11.88 9.07 -7.78
N ILE A 139 10.88 8.94 -8.64
CA ILE A 139 10.55 7.69 -9.32
C ILE A 139 11.38 7.60 -10.61
N ASP A 140 12.19 6.56 -10.74
CA ASP A 140 12.86 6.21 -11.99
C ASP A 140 12.04 5.13 -12.71
N PHE A 141 11.45 5.51 -13.84
CA PHE A 141 10.59 4.61 -14.62
C PHE A 141 11.36 3.54 -15.40
N SER A 142 12.70 3.58 -15.40
CA SER A 142 13.53 2.51 -15.96
C SER A 142 13.74 1.33 -14.99
N GLU A 143 13.43 1.53 -13.70
CA GLU A 143 13.57 0.49 -12.68
C GLU A 143 12.32 -0.38 -12.56
N SER A 144 12.53 -1.68 -12.36
CA SER A 144 11.47 -2.65 -12.06
C SER A 144 11.24 -2.75 -10.56
N VAL A 145 10.55 -1.75 -10.00
CA VAL A 145 10.43 -1.58 -8.54
C VAL A 145 8.99 -1.35 -8.09
N LEU A 146 8.70 -1.76 -6.86
CA LEU A 146 7.47 -1.41 -6.14
C LEU A 146 7.82 -0.66 -4.86
N TYR A 147 6.90 0.23 -4.44
CA TYR A 147 7.04 1.00 -3.21
C TYR A 147 5.92 0.64 -2.23
N GLY A 148 6.29 0.15 -1.05
CA GLY A 148 5.37 -0.01 0.07
C GLY A 148 5.56 1.12 1.08
N LEU A 149 4.53 1.42 1.85
CA LEU A 149 4.59 2.42 2.93
C LEU A 149 4.02 1.82 4.20
N ILE A 150 4.63 2.06 5.35
CA ILE A 150 4.09 1.67 6.66
C ILE A 150 4.01 2.92 7.53
N MET A 151 2.81 3.35 7.91
CA MET A 151 2.62 4.38 8.93
C MET A 151 3.00 3.79 10.29
N VAL A 152 3.75 4.48 11.16
CA VAL A 152 4.30 3.85 12.38
C VAL A 152 4.10 4.62 13.70
N GLU A 153 4.32 5.93 13.69
CA GLU A 153 4.26 6.82 14.87
C GLU A 153 3.68 8.15 14.45
#